data_AF-A0A7X5ISD4-F1
#
_entry.id   AF-A0A7X5ISD4-F1
#
_cell.length_a   1.000
_cell.length_b   1.000
_cell.length_c   1.000
_cell.angle_alpha   90.00
_cell.angle_beta   90.00
_cell.angle_gamma   90.00
#
_symmetry.space_group_name_H-M   'P 1'
#
loop_
_entity.id
_entity.type
_entity.pdbx_description
1 polymer ?
#
loop_
_entity_poly.entity_id
_entity_poly.type
_entity_poly.pdbx_seq_one_letter_code
_entity_poly.pdbx_strand_id
1 'polypeptide(L)'
;MTLLEKSETLLRALLGPSRADVQPLACAVALTAERLYLQKQPLREFSIYKDVYYDASKKLFQKHTTTAKSVERLAKRCWDAFAAQGCTEQYVGRAGEPPANARTTVIYLATYVFFDRPYYQLLADSPELLPVGCSSHPP
;
A
#
# COMPACT_ATOMS: atom_id res chain seq x y z
N MET A 1 -14.00 0.75 12.04
CA MET A 1 -12.66 1.32 11.75
C MET A 1 -12.62 1.80 10.32
N THR A 2 -12.13 3.01 10.09
CA THR A 2 -11.87 3.59 8.77
C THR A 2 -10.67 2.92 8.09
N LEU A 3 -10.50 3.11 6.77
CA LEU A 3 -9.32 2.61 6.05
C LEU A 3 -8.01 3.20 6.61
N LEU A 4 -8.04 4.46 7.07
CA LEU A 4 -6.88 5.10 7.69
C LEU A 4 -6.50 4.40 8.99
N GLU A 5 -7.46 4.15 9.90
CA GLU A 5 -7.22 3.47 11.18
C GLU A 5 -6.70 2.05 10.98
N LYS A 6 -7.27 1.30 10.02
CA LYS A 6 -6.77 -0.04 9.65
C LYS A 6 -5.34 0.02 9.14
N SER A 7 -5.03 1.00 8.27
CA SER A 7 -3.69 1.19 7.72
C SER A 7 -2.67 1.53 8.80
N GLU A 8 -2.99 2.44 9.71
CA GLU A 8 -2.10 2.79 10.82
C GLU A 8 -1.85 1.59 11.75
N THR A 9 -2.90 0.83 12.06
CA THR A 9 -2.81 -0.36 12.91
C THR A 9 -1.90 -1.41 12.29
N LEU A 10 -2.11 -1.73 11.01
CA LEU A 10 -1.28 -2.67 10.26
C LEU A 10 0.19 -2.22 10.24
N LEU A 11 0.45 -0.95 9.91
CA LEU A 11 1.81 -0.43 9.82
C LEU A 11 2.54 -0.42 11.16
N ARG A 12 1.84 -0.12 12.27
CA ARG A 12 2.41 -0.19 13.61
C ARG A 12 2.72 -1.63 14.02
N ALA A 13 1.88 -2.59 13.64
CA ALA A 13 2.14 -4.01 13.87
C ALA A 13 3.37 -4.48 13.09
N LEU A 14 3.49 -4.09 11.82
CA LEU A 14 4.58 -4.52 10.94
C LEU A 14 5.93 -3.88 11.29
N LEU A 15 5.94 -2.56 11.52
CA LEU A 15 7.18 -1.80 11.76
C LEU A 15 7.60 -1.78 13.24
N GLY A 16 6.77 -2.36 14.12
CA GLY A 16 6.98 -2.39 15.56
C GLY A 16 6.89 -1.01 16.22
N PRO A 17 7.24 -0.92 17.51
CA PRO A 17 7.26 0.33 18.28
C PRO A 17 8.37 1.27 17.77
N SER A 18 8.11 1.93 16.65
CA SER A 18 8.99 2.87 15.99
C SER A 18 8.55 4.30 16.32
N ARG A 19 9.51 5.17 16.69
CA ARG A 19 9.27 6.63 16.82
C ARG A 19 8.93 7.30 15.47
N ALA A 20 9.17 6.61 14.36
CA ALA A 20 8.88 7.15 13.04
C ALA A 20 7.37 7.29 12.85
N ASP A 21 6.96 8.48 12.43
CA ASP A 21 5.60 8.77 12.03
C ASP A 21 5.20 7.92 10.83
N VAL A 22 4.20 7.05 11.02
CA VAL A 22 3.63 6.18 9.98
C VAL A 22 2.49 6.83 9.21
N GLN A 23 1.98 8.00 9.66
CA GLN A 23 0.82 8.66 9.07
C GLN A 23 0.96 8.92 7.56
N PRO A 24 2.13 9.36 7.03
CA PRO A 24 2.30 9.54 5.59
C PRO A 24 1.98 8.27 4.80
N LEU A 25 2.50 7.13 5.25
CA LEU A 25 2.26 5.85 4.57
C LEU A 25 0.84 5.34 4.83
N ALA A 26 0.31 5.47 6.05
CA ALA A 26 -1.06 5.06 6.36
C ALA A 26 -2.09 5.79 5.50
N CYS A 27 -1.91 7.11 5.34
CA CYS A 27 -2.74 7.93 4.46
C CYS A 27 -2.60 7.49 3.00
N ALA A 28 -1.38 7.19 2.54
CA ALA A 28 -1.14 6.70 1.20
C ALA A 28 -1.82 5.35 0.91
N VAL A 29 -1.77 4.42 1.87
CA VAL A 29 -2.43 3.11 1.78
C VAL A 29 -3.95 3.26 1.74
N ALA A 30 -4.52 4.09 2.63
CA ALA A 30 -5.95 4.34 2.66
C ALA A 30 -6.46 4.98 1.36
N LEU A 31 -5.79 6.04 0.88
CA LEU A 31 -6.12 6.68 -0.40
C LEU A 31 -6.03 5.69 -1.56
N THR A 32 -4.98 4.88 -1.61
CA THR A 32 -4.82 3.86 -2.67
C THR A 32 -5.98 2.87 -2.65
N ALA A 33 -6.39 2.39 -1.47
CA ALA A 33 -7.53 1.49 -1.33
C ALA A 33 -8.84 2.16 -1.79
N GLU A 34 -9.05 3.43 -1.44
CA GLU A 34 -10.21 4.21 -1.90
C GLU A 34 -10.23 4.34 -3.43
N ARG A 35 -9.11 4.75 -4.06
CA ARG A 35 -9.01 4.91 -5.52
C ARG A 35 -9.27 3.59 -6.25
N LEU A 36 -8.59 2.53 -5.84
CA LEU A 36 -8.61 1.26 -6.57
C LEU A 36 -9.90 0.47 -6.34
N TYR A 37 -10.41 0.41 -5.10
CA TYR A 37 -11.47 -0.54 -4.75
C TYR A 37 -12.84 0.09 -4.52
N LEU A 38 -12.90 1.33 -4.05
CA LEU A 38 -14.16 2.06 -3.90
C LEU A 38 -14.52 2.84 -5.16
N GLN A 39 -13.56 3.58 -5.73
CA GLN A 39 -13.77 4.39 -6.92
C GLN A 39 -13.54 3.63 -8.23
N LYS A 40 -13.04 2.39 -8.13
CA LYS A 40 -12.81 1.48 -9.27
C LYS A 40 -11.91 2.11 -10.34
N GLN A 41 -10.95 2.94 -9.94
CA GLN A 41 -9.97 3.52 -10.86
C GLN A 41 -9.13 2.39 -11.48
N PRO A 42 -8.98 2.33 -12.82
CA PRO A 42 -8.12 1.34 -13.47
C PRO A 42 -6.67 1.46 -12.99
N LEU A 43 -5.99 0.33 -12.77
CA LEU A 43 -4.61 0.34 -12.26
C LEU A 43 -3.64 1.05 -13.22
N ARG A 44 -3.93 1.01 -14.53
CA ARG A 44 -3.14 1.69 -15.56
C ARG A 44 -3.18 3.22 -15.43
N GLU A 45 -4.29 3.75 -14.94
CA GLU A 45 -4.49 5.19 -14.75
C GLU A 45 -4.04 5.65 -13.35
N PHE A 46 -3.82 4.70 -12.43
CA PHE A 46 -3.37 4.97 -11.08
C PHE A 46 -1.92 5.46 -11.03
N SER A 47 -1.77 6.72 -10.63
CA SER A 47 -0.50 7.40 -10.42
C SER A 47 -0.29 7.67 -8.93
N ILE A 48 0.70 7.01 -8.33
CA ILE A 48 1.05 7.28 -6.92
C ILE A 48 1.40 8.76 -6.67
N TYR A 49 1.95 9.45 -7.67
CA TYR A 49 2.27 10.87 -7.55
C TYR A 49 1.01 11.75 -7.49
N LYS A 50 0.11 11.60 -8.47
CA LYS A 50 -1.06 12.47 -8.61
C LYS A 50 -2.19 12.07 -7.66
N ASP A 51 -2.45 10.78 -7.53
CA ASP A 51 -3.64 10.26 -6.85
C ASP A 51 -3.41 10.00 -5.37
N VAL A 52 -2.13 9.97 -4.93
CA VAL A 52 -1.76 9.62 -3.56
C VAL A 52 -0.90 10.68 -2.91
N TYR A 53 0.31 10.96 -3.41
CA TYR A 53 1.24 11.90 -2.75
C TYR A 53 0.65 13.30 -2.63
N TYR A 54 0.01 13.79 -3.68
CA TYR A 54 -0.66 15.10 -3.67
C TYR A 54 -1.77 15.18 -2.62
N ASP A 55 -2.70 14.23 -2.62
CA ASP A 55 -3.83 14.23 -1.69
C ASP A 55 -3.40 13.93 -0.25
N ALA A 56 -2.43 13.03 -0.04
CA ALA A 56 -1.85 12.77 1.26
C ALA A 56 -1.18 14.04 1.82
N SER A 57 -0.47 14.79 0.99
CA SER A 57 0.19 16.03 1.43
C SER A 57 -0.81 17.10 1.88
N LYS A 58 -1.96 17.20 1.20
CA LYS A 58 -3.06 18.08 1.61
C LYS A 58 -3.67 17.64 2.93
N LYS A 59 -3.99 16.34 3.08
CA LYS A 59 -4.58 15.79 4.31
C LYS A 59 -3.67 15.96 5.54
N LEU A 60 -2.35 15.90 5.34
CA LEU A 60 -1.36 16.00 6.40
C LEU A 60 -0.81 17.43 6.61
N PHE A 61 -1.26 18.41 5.81
CA PHE A 61 -0.73 19.78 5.82
C PHE A 61 0.80 19.84 5.64
N GLN A 62 1.34 18.96 4.79
CA GLN A 62 2.78 18.84 4.52
C GLN A 62 3.12 19.25 3.08
N LYS A 63 4.39 19.55 2.83
CA LYS A 63 4.89 19.72 1.45
C LYS A 63 4.77 18.40 0.69
N HIS A 64 4.36 18.48 -0.57
CA HIS A 64 4.26 17.33 -1.47
C HIS A 64 5.55 16.50 -1.51
N THR A 65 6.71 17.17 -1.66
CA THR A 65 8.03 16.51 -1.72
C THR A 65 8.40 15.81 -0.42
N THR A 66 8.04 16.38 0.73
CA THR A 66 8.25 15.77 2.06
C THR A 66 7.37 14.54 2.25
N THR A 67 6.12 14.61 1.80
CA THR A 67 5.16 13.51 1.87
C THR A 67 5.63 12.35 1.01
N ALA A 68 5.95 12.61 -0.27
CA ALA A 68 6.46 11.61 -1.21
C ALA A 68 7.68 10.87 -0.66
N LYS A 69 8.71 11.60 -0.21
CA LYS A 69 9.93 11.00 0.38
C LYS A 69 9.64 10.17 1.62
N SER A 70 8.67 10.59 2.44
CA SER A 70 8.30 9.85 3.65
C SER A 70 7.56 8.57 3.31
N VAL A 71 6.64 8.61 2.35
CA VAL A 71 5.95 7.42 1.84
C VAL A 71 6.95 6.44 1.22
N GLU A 72 7.83 6.90 0.34
CA GLU A 72 8.85 6.04 -0.30
C GLU A 72 9.75 5.35 0.71
N ARG A 73 10.27 6.11 1.69
CA ARG A 73 11.11 5.57 2.76
C ARG A 73 10.36 4.55 3.61
N LEU A 74 9.13 4.84 4.00
CA LEU A 74 8.34 3.94 4.85
C LEU A 74 7.89 2.70 4.08
N ALA A 75 7.52 2.83 2.81
CA ALA A 75 7.17 1.71 1.94
C ALA A 75 8.37 0.76 1.80
N LYS A 76 9.57 1.30 1.52
CA LYS A 76 10.80 0.50 1.52
C LYS A 76 11.00 -0.23 2.86
N ARG A 77 10.84 0.47 3.98
CA ARG A 77 10.94 -0.16 5.31
C ARG A 77 9.91 -1.26 5.54
N CYS A 78 8.69 -1.12 5.03
CA CYS A 78 7.68 -2.17 5.11
C CYS A 78 8.09 -3.39 4.31
N TRP A 79 8.63 -3.18 3.11
CA TRP A 79 9.17 -4.26 2.30
C TRP A 79 10.32 -4.99 2.99
N ASP A 80 11.30 -4.22 3.50
CA ASP A 80 12.43 -4.77 4.25
C ASP A 80 11.95 -5.55 5.49
N ALA A 81 10.88 -5.09 6.15
CA ALA A 81 10.24 -5.79 7.26
C ALA A 81 9.57 -7.10 6.82
N PHE A 82 8.89 -7.14 5.67
CA PHE A 82 8.33 -8.38 5.12
C PHE A 82 9.41 -9.45 4.95
N ALA A 83 10.53 -9.07 4.33
CA ALA A 83 11.64 -9.97 4.09
C ALA A 83 12.30 -10.43 5.39
N ALA A 84 12.57 -9.50 6.31
CA ALA A 84 13.24 -9.82 7.58
C ALA A 84 12.39 -10.69 8.51
N GLN A 85 11.06 -10.54 8.48
CA GLN A 85 10.13 -11.29 9.31
C GLN A 85 9.57 -12.55 8.61
N GLY A 86 9.92 -12.79 7.35
CA GLY A 86 9.41 -13.93 6.57
C GLY A 86 7.91 -13.86 6.27
N CYS A 87 7.30 -12.67 6.31
CA CYS A 87 5.84 -12.48 6.15
C CYS A 87 5.43 -11.94 4.78
N THR A 88 6.34 -11.97 3.78
CA THR A 88 6.02 -11.58 2.40
C THR A 88 4.80 -12.34 1.87
N GLU A 89 4.71 -13.65 2.09
CA GLU A 89 3.58 -14.46 1.63
C GLU A 89 2.25 -14.03 2.28
N GLN A 90 2.26 -13.71 3.58
CA GLN A 90 1.08 -13.25 4.31
C GLN A 90 0.49 -11.97 3.72
N TYR A 91 1.33 -10.99 3.38
CA TYR A 91 0.88 -9.65 2.97
C TYR A 91 0.80 -9.46 1.45
N VAL A 92 1.60 -10.20 0.69
CA VAL A 92 1.69 -10.09 -0.78
C VAL A 92 1.01 -11.27 -1.46
N GLY A 93 1.07 -12.46 -0.85
CA GLY A 93 0.53 -13.71 -1.41
C GLY A 93 1.56 -14.51 -2.19
N ARG A 94 2.85 -14.14 -2.08
CA ARG A 94 3.97 -14.83 -2.73
C ARG A 94 5.27 -14.62 -1.95
N ALA A 95 5.90 -15.71 -1.49
CA ALA A 95 7.10 -15.64 -0.64
C ALA A 95 8.36 -15.09 -1.37
N GLY A 96 8.47 -15.31 -2.68
CA GLY A 96 9.65 -14.95 -3.49
C GLY A 96 9.49 -13.70 -4.35
N GLU A 97 8.55 -12.80 -4.02
CA GLU A 97 8.36 -11.58 -4.80
C GLU A 97 9.61 -10.68 -4.69
N PRO A 98 10.15 -10.14 -5.81
CA PRO A 98 11.30 -9.27 -5.79
C PRO A 98 11.00 -7.93 -5.07
N PRO A 99 12.03 -7.20 -4.61
CA PRO A 99 11.84 -5.90 -3.98
C PRO A 99 10.93 -4.96 -4.75
N ALA A 100 9.81 -4.61 -4.11
CA ALA A 100 8.83 -3.71 -4.69
C ALA A 100 9.26 -2.24 -4.53
N ASN A 101 8.90 -1.42 -5.52
CA ASN A 101 8.95 0.03 -5.37
C ASN A 101 7.82 0.52 -4.43
N ALA A 102 7.82 1.82 -4.13
CA ALA A 102 6.82 2.41 -3.23
C ALA A 102 5.38 2.23 -3.74
N ARG A 103 5.15 2.37 -5.05
CA ARG A 103 3.83 2.20 -5.67
C ARG A 103 3.29 0.80 -5.43
N THR A 104 4.08 -0.20 -5.78
CA THR A 104 3.69 -1.60 -5.66
C THR A 104 3.49 -2.01 -4.20
N THR A 105 4.38 -1.57 -3.31
CA THR A 105 4.24 -1.84 -1.87
C THR A 105 2.94 -1.27 -1.31
N VAL A 106 2.61 -0.02 -1.67
CA VAL A 106 1.38 0.63 -1.22
C VAL A 106 0.14 -0.08 -1.79
N ILE A 107 0.18 -0.57 -3.02
CA ILE A 107 -0.91 -1.37 -3.61
C ILE A 107 -1.12 -2.67 -2.83
N TYR A 108 -0.06 -3.43 -2.51
CA TYR A 108 -0.19 -4.66 -1.74
C TYR A 108 -0.77 -4.42 -0.35
N LEU A 109 -0.26 -3.41 0.35
CA LEU A 109 -0.80 -3.00 1.66
C LEU A 109 -2.26 -2.55 1.55
N ALA A 110 -2.62 -1.77 0.53
CA ALA A 110 -3.99 -1.30 0.30
C ALA A 110 -4.93 -2.47 0.02
N THR A 111 -4.47 -3.46 -0.75
CA THR A 111 -5.21 -4.70 -1.02
C THR A 111 -5.51 -5.43 0.28
N TYR A 112 -4.47 -5.65 1.09
CA TYR A 112 -4.57 -6.35 2.36
C TYR A 112 -5.48 -5.61 3.34
N VAL A 113 -5.34 -4.29 3.48
CA VAL A 113 -6.19 -3.46 4.36
C VAL A 113 -7.66 -3.50 3.94
N PHE A 114 -7.94 -3.52 2.63
CA PHE A 114 -9.29 -3.46 2.11
C PHE A 114 -10.01 -4.82 2.19
N PHE A 115 -9.34 -5.90 1.81
CA PHE A 115 -9.95 -7.23 1.69
C PHE A 115 -9.58 -8.22 2.80
N ASP A 116 -8.62 -7.87 3.66
CA ASP A 116 -8.00 -8.79 4.63
C ASP A 116 -7.40 -10.03 3.94
N ARG A 117 -6.96 -9.86 2.69
CA ARG A 117 -6.37 -10.90 1.83
C ARG A 117 -5.23 -10.31 0.99
N PRO A 118 -4.14 -11.07 0.77
CA PRO A 118 -3.03 -10.63 -0.06
C PRO A 118 -3.40 -10.52 -1.54
N TYR A 119 -2.67 -9.67 -2.27
CA TYR A 119 -2.93 -9.36 -3.67
C TYR A 119 -2.93 -10.59 -4.59
N TYR A 120 -1.90 -11.43 -4.50
CA TYR A 120 -1.79 -12.60 -5.39
C TYR A 120 -2.86 -13.66 -5.10
N GLN A 121 -3.32 -13.77 -3.86
CA GLN A 121 -4.44 -14.65 -3.53
C GLN A 121 -5.73 -14.15 -4.18
N LEU A 122 -6.03 -12.85 -4.09
CA LEU A 122 -7.21 -12.28 -4.76
C LEU A 122 -7.12 -12.39 -6.29
N LEU A 123 -5.93 -12.22 -6.85
CA LEU A 123 -5.72 -12.37 -8.28
C LEU A 123 -6.02 -13.80 -8.76
N ALA A 124 -5.74 -14.81 -7.93
CA ALA A 124 -6.03 -16.20 -8.24
C ALA A 124 -7.51 -16.57 -8.00
N ASP A 125 -8.07 -16.17 -6.86
CA ASP A 125 -9.38 -16.64 -6.40
C ASP A 125 -10.55 -15.79 -6.89
N SER A 126 -10.34 -14.48 -7.09
CA SER A 126 -11.41 -13.49 -7.35
C SER A 126 -10.88 -12.27 -8.12
N PRO A 127 -10.32 -12.44 -9.33
CA PRO A 127 -9.67 -11.37 -10.09
C PRO A 127 -10.60 -10.19 -10.41
N GLU A 128 -11.92 -10.41 -10.46
CA GLU A 128 -12.94 -9.38 -10.67
C GLU A 128 -13.03 -8.34 -9.54
N LEU A 129 -12.51 -8.66 -8.35
CA LEU A 129 -12.42 -7.71 -7.23
C LEU A 129 -11.26 -6.72 -7.39
N LEU A 130 -10.27 -7.06 -8.23
CA LEU A 130 -9.12 -6.23 -8.50
C LEU A 130 -9.39 -5.22 -9.64
N PRO A 131 -8.74 -4.05 -9.61
CA PRO A 131 -8.83 -3.08 -10.69
C PRO A 131 -8.40 -3.67 -12.03
N VAL A 132 -9.05 -3.20 -13.10
CA VAL A 132 -8.66 -3.53 -14.47
C VAL A 132 -7.19 -3.18 -14.69
N GLY A 133 -6.43 -4.12 -15.27
CA GLY A 133 -4.99 -4.01 -15.50
C GLY A 133 -4.11 -4.62 -14.40
N CYS A 134 -4.69 -5.24 -13.38
CA CYS A 134 -3.96 -6.11 -12.46
C CYS A 134 -3.40 -7.33 -13.21
N SER A 135 -2.14 -7.67 -12.97
CA SER A 135 -1.47 -8.81 -13.60
C SER A 135 -0.50 -9.45 -12.61
N SER A 136 0.07 -10.61 -12.98
CA SER A 136 1.06 -11.33 -12.17
C SER A 136 2.32 -10.51 -11.85
N HIS A 137 2.54 -9.40 -12.56
CA HIS A 137 3.56 -8.41 -12.25
C HIS A 137 2.93 -7.01 -12.26
N PRO A 138 2.60 -6.41 -11.10
CA PRO A 138 2.15 -5.02 -11.08
C PRO A 138 3.27 -4.11 -11.62
N PRO A 139 2.95 -3.15 -12.51
CA PRO A 139 3.95 -2.29 -13.15
C PRO A 139 4.65 -1.33 -12.17
#